data_AF-A0A1M5UZ89-F1
#
_entry.id   AF-A0A1M5UZ89-F1
#
_cell.length_a   1.000
_cell.length_b   1.000
_cell.length_c   1.000
_cell.angle_alpha   90.00
_cell.angle_beta   90.00
_cell.angle_gamma   90.00
#
_symmetry.space_group_name_H-M   'P 1'
#
loop_
_entity.id
_entity.type
_entity.pdbx_description
1 polymer ?
#
loop_
_entity_poly.entity_id
_entity_poly.type
_entity_poly.pdbx_seq_one_letter_code
_entity_poly.pdbx_strand_id
1 'polypeptide(L)'
;MLSPSPARRLLAFAIVSGALFAVSGNAARAQVHVDGSPDAAHVEARDVPLQEVLAALQAKFNLHYRTDDALDTRKTGIFDGSLQRVTARILDGYDFAMKVTPQGIDVLVLRQDLAGGKTVASAAPAMATPKGSPAPVMTAAQANRYEREHYR
;
A
#
# COMPACT_ATOMS: atom_id res chain seq x y z
N MET A 1 -71.44 -27.10 -28.59
CA MET A 1 -70.00 -26.96 -28.91
C MET A 1 -69.39 -26.11 -27.80
N LEU A 2 -69.22 -26.68 -26.61
CA LEU A 2 -68.01 -27.34 -26.06
C LEU A 2 -66.88 -26.34 -25.72
N SER A 3 -66.98 -25.75 -24.52
CA SER A 3 -65.82 -25.24 -23.78
C SER A 3 -64.97 -26.40 -23.25
N PRO A 4 -63.63 -26.27 -23.23
CA PRO A 4 -62.79 -26.95 -22.26
C PRO A 4 -62.16 -25.99 -21.24
N SER A 5 -62.14 -26.47 -19.99
CA SER A 5 -61.69 -25.85 -18.74
C SER A 5 -60.18 -25.54 -18.66
N PRO A 6 -59.72 -24.74 -17.65
CA PRO A 6 -58.33 -24.29 -17.50
C PRO A 6 -57.50 -25.22 -16.59
N ALA A 7 -56.25 -25.49 -16.97
CA ALA A 7 -55.26 -26.13 -16.09
C ALA A 7 -53.82 -25.69 -16.42
N ARG A 8 -53.41 -24.61 -15.75
CA ARG A 8 -52.14 -24.45 -15.02
C ARG A 8 -50.92 -25.22 -15.56
N ARG A 9 -50.02 -24.52 -16.24
CA ARG A 9 -48.57 -24.79 -16.17
C ARG A 9 -47.79 -23.50 -16.06
N LEU A 10 -47.19 -23.32 -14.88
CA LEU A 10 -46.13 -22.37 -14.58
C LEU A 10 -44.96 -22.57 -15.54
N LEU A 11 -44.38 -21.48 -16.05
CA LEU A 11 -42.92 -21.35 -16.09
C LEU A 11 -42.53 -19.89 -16.30
N ALA A 12 -41.81 -19.36 -15.31
CA ALA A 12 -41.16 -18.06 -15.33
C ALA A 12 -39.98 -18.05 -16.32
N PHE A 13 -39.70 -16.91 -16.97
CA PHE A 13 -38.34 -16.64 -17.45
C PHE A 13 -37.96 -15.18 -17.30
N ALA A 14 -36.74 -15.03 -16.79
CA ALA A 14 -36.05 -13.87 -16.27
C ALA A 14 -35.99 -12.65 -17.19
N ILE A 15 -36.08 -11.46 -16.58
CA ILE A 15 -35.84 -10.18 -17.23
C ILE A 15 -34.33 -10.00 -17.42
N VAL A 16 -33.97 -9.86 -18.69
CA VAL A 16 -32.69 -9.43 -19.25
C VAL A 16 -32.38 -7.99 -18.83
N SER A 17 -31.15 -7.72 -18.39
CA SER A 17 -30.33 -6.49 -18.63
C SER A 17 -29.11 -6.50 -17.70
N GLY A 18 -27.87 -6.21 -18.10
CA GLY A 18 -27.40 -5.53 -19.29
C GLY A 18 -25.95 -5.85 -19.63
N ALA A 19 -25.57 -5.43 -20.84
CA ALA A 19 -24.30 -5.67 -21.50
C ALA A 19 -23.25 -4.57 -21.26
N LEU A 20 -22.04 -4.83 -21.78
CA LEU A 20 -20.78 -4.05 -21.82
C LEU A 20 -19.90 -4.22 -20.57
N PHE A 21 -18.64 -4.68 -20.66
CA PHE A 21 -17.54 -4.27 -21.56
C PHE A 21 -16.76 -5.49 -22.09
N ALA A 22 -16.59 -5.62 -23.40
CA ALA A 22 -15.42 -5.20 -24.20
C ALA A 22 -14.24 -6.19 -24.18
N VAL A 23 -14.04 -6.79 -25.36
CA VAL A 23 -12.82 -7.38 -25.93
C VAL A 23 -11.54 -7.09 -25.14
N SER A 24 -10.90 -8.13 -24.58
CA SER A 24 -9.45 -8.12 -24.39
C SER A 24 -8.86 -9.06 -25.42
N GLY A 25 -8.35 -8.46 -26.51
CA GLY A 25 -7.49 -9.12 -27.47
C GLY A 25 -6.28 -9.74 -26.79
N ASN A 26 -5.61 -10.61 -27.51
CA ASN A 26 -4.45 -11.40 -27.15
C ASN A 26 -3.27 -10.55 -26.62
N ALA A 27 -3.38 -10.02 -25.40
CA ALA A 27 -2.27 -9.53 -24.61
C ALA A 27 -1.57 -10.78 -24.04
N ALA A 28 -0.26 -10.88 -24.20
CA ALA A 28 0.55 -11.79 -23.38
C ALA A 28 0.03 -11.68 -21.94
N ARG A 29 -0.36 -12.82 -21.34
CA ARG A 29 -1.22 -12.95 -20.15
C ARG A 29 -0.81 -12.01 -18.99
N ALA A 30 -1.14 -10.74 -19.07
CA ALA A 30 -0.97 -9.75 -18.01
C ALA A 30 -1.95 -10.14 -16.91
N GLN A 31 -1.42 -10.64 -15.80
CA GLN A 31 -2.24 -11.13 -14.69
C GLN A 31 -1.73 -10.48 -13.40
N VAL A 32 -2.65 -9.81 -12.71
CA VAL A 32 -2.44 -9.32 -11.35
C VAL A 32 -3.43 -10.02 -10.43
N HIS A 33 -2.90 -10.63 -9.37
CA HIS A 33 -3.67 -11.24 -8.32
C HIS A 33 -3.25 -10.62 -6.99
N VAL A 34 -4.23 -10.21 -6.19
CA VAL A 34 -3.98 -9.50 -4.93
C VAL A 34 -4.84 -10.15 -3.87
N ASP A 35 -4.21 -10.64 -2.81
CA ASP A 35 -4.85 -11.35 -1.70
C ASP A 35 -4.30 -11.01 -0.32
N GLY A 36 -4.98 -11.52 0.72
CA GLY A 36 -4.63 -11.30 2.11
C GLY A 36 -5.22 -10.02 2.72
N SER A 37 -4.60 -9.59 3.83
CA SER A 37 -4.95 -8.39 4.59
C SER A 37 -3.84 -7.33 4.46
N PRO A 38 -4.06 -6.07 4.88
CA PRO A 38 -3.03 -5.04 4.81
C PRO A 38 -1.72 -5.39 5.56
N ASP A 39 -1.74 -6.26 6.56
CA ASP A 39 -0.55 -6.68 7.31
C ASP A 39 0.17 -7.89 6.66
N ALA A 40 -0.53 -8.62 5.79
CA ALA A 40 -0.07 -9.83 5.13
C ALA A 40 -0.63 -9.89 3.70
N ALA A 41 -0.30 -8.87 2.91
CA ALA A 41 -0.70 -8.78 1.52
C ALA A 41 0.15 -9.73 0.67
N HIS A 42 -0.52 -10.38 -0.29
CA HIS A 42 0.08 -11.24 -1.29
C HIS A 42 -0.25 -10.65 -2.66
N VAL A 43 0.77 -10.29 -3.43
CA VAL A 43 0.60 -9.78 -4.79
C VAL A 43 1.39 -10.65 -5.74
N GLU A 44 0.70 -11.23 -6.71
CA GLU A 44 1.33 -11.88 -7.84
C GLU A 44 1.09 -11.03 -9.10
N ALA A 45 2.19 -10.58 -9.71
CA ALA A 45 2.16 -9.84 -10.97
C ALA A 45 2.89 -10.64 -12.04
N ARG A 46 2.30 -10.72 -13.23
CA ARG A 46 2.89 -11.39 -14.41
C ARG A 46 2.78 -10.46 -15.62
N ASP A 47 3.87 -9.79 -15.96
CA ASP A 47 3.98 -8.87 -17.11
C ASP A 47 2.91 -7.76 -17.13
N VAL A 48 2.59 -7.24 -15.95
CA VAL A 48 1.54 -6.23 -15.74
C VAL A 48 2.17 -4.84 -15.63
N PRO A 49 1.63 -3.79 -16.26
CA PRO A 49 2.14 -2.44 -16.05
C PRO A 49 1.95 -2.01 -14.60
N LEU A 50 2.91 -1.25 -14.06
CA LEU A 50 2.89 -0.80 -12.67
C LEU A 50 1.58 -0.08 -12.31
N GLN A 51 1.01 0.69 -13.23
CA GLN A 51 -0.29 1.33 -13.04
C GLN A 51 -1.40 0.34 -12.66
N GLU A 52 -1.50 -0.79 -13.37
CA GLU A 52 -2.52 -1.81 -13.11
C GLU A 52 -2.30 -2.49 -11.76
N VAL A 53 -1.04 -2.72 -11.36
CA VAL A 53 -0.71 -3.26 -10.05
C VAL A 53 -1.16 -2.31 -8.93
N LEU A 54 -0.86 -1.00 -9.05
CA LEU A 54 -1.28 0.01 -8.08
C LEU A 54 -2.81 0.17 -8.06
N ALA A 55 -3.48 0.10 -9.22
CA ALA A 55 -4.94 0.13 -9.30
C ALA A 55 -5.58 -1.06 -8.58
N ALA A 56 -4.99 -2.26 -8.69
CA ALA A 56 -5.46 -3.44 -7.97
C ALA A 56 -5.28 -3.29 -6.45
N LEU A 57 -4.15 -2.74 -6.00
CA LEU A 57 -3.91 -2.42 -4.59
C LEU A 57 -4.88 -1.37 -4.06
N GLN A 58 -5.17 -0.33 -4.86
CA GLN A 58 -6.18 0.68 -4.54
C GLN A 58 -7.55 0.06 -4.34
N ALA A 59 -7.97 -0.81 -5.27
CA ALA A 59 -9.28 -1.46 -5.23
C ALA A 59 -9.44 -2.40 -4.03
N LYS A 60 -8.39 -3.11 -3.61
CA LYS A 60 -8.48 -4.09 -2.52
C LYS A 60 -8.23 -3.50 -1.13
N PHE A 61 -7.30 -2.56 -1.01
CA PHE A 61 -6.81 -2.10 0.29
C PHE A 61 -7.03 -0.61 0.55
N ASN A 62 -7.77 0.09 -0.31
CA ASN A 62 -7.98 1.54 -0.23
C ASN A 62 -6.65 2.32 -0.21
N LEU A 63 -5.67 1.85 -1.00
CA LEU A 63 -4.41 2.55 -1.23
C LEU A 63 -4.66 3.70 -2.22
N HIS A 64 -4.28 4.91 -1.87
CA HIS A 64 -4.38 6.04 -2.78
C HIS A 64 -3.01 6.30 -3.41
N TYR A 65 -2.94 6.35 -4.74
CA TYR A 65 -1.71 6.71 -5.43
C TYR A 65 -1.92 7.96 -6.31
N ARG A 66 -0.87 8.77 -6.41
CA ARG A 66 -0.78 9.91 -7.32
C ARG A 66 0.53 9.81 -8.09
N THR A 67 0.49 10.16 -9.36
CA THR A 67 1.65 10.17 -10.26
C THR A 67 1.44 11.26 -11.30
N ASP A 68 2.52 11.93 -11.67
CA ASP A 68 2.55 12.86 -12.81
C ASP A 68 3.15 12.19 -14.06
N ASP A 69 3.66 10.95 -13.94
CA ASP A 69 4.34 10.19 -14.99
C ASP A 69 3.58 8.90 -15.36
N ALA A 70 3.85 8.38 -16.56
CA ALA A 70 3.26 7.14 -17.07
C ALA A 70 3.90 5.92 -16.39
N LEU A 71 3.09 5.10 -15.72
CA LEU A 71 3.54 3.92 -14.97
C LEU A 71 3.49 2.64 -15.81
N ASP A 72 4.07 2.71 -17.02
CA ASP A 72 4.02 1.64 -18.03
C ASP A 72 5.03 0.51 -17.80
N THR A 73 5.95 0.68 -16.85
CA THR A 73 6.97 -0.32 -16.52
C THR A 73 6.30 -1.63 -16.11
N ARG A 74 6.68 -2.72 -16.80
CA ARG A 74 6.17 -4.05 -16.55
C ARG A 74 6.74 -4.62 -15.25
N LYS A 75 5.88 -5.16 -14.41
CA LYS A 75 6.21 -5.80 -13.15
C LYS A 75 5.86 -7.28 -13.24
N THR A 76 6.82 -8.10 -12.85
CA THR A 76 6.69 -9.55 -12.77
C THR A 76 7.32 -10.01 -11.47
N GLY A 77 6.59 -10.80 -10.69
CA GLY A 77 7.08 -11.35 -9.43
C GLY A 77 5.97 -11.57 -8.42
N ILE A 78 6.37 -12.16 -7.30
CA ILE A 78 5.51 -12.38 -6.14
C ILE A 78 6.03 -11.49 -5.01
N PHE A 79 5.12 -10.75 -4.39
CA PHE A 79 5.39 -9.78 -3.34
C PHE A 79 4.53 -10.08 -2.12
N ASP A 80 5.18 -10.50 -1.05
CA ASP A 80 4.56 -10.82 0.23
C ASP A 80 4.99 -9.85 1.33
N GLY A 81 4.06 -9.56 2.25
CA GLY A 81 4.31 -8.86 3.51
C GLY A 81 3.28 -7.79 3.80
N SER A 82 3.61 -6.84 4.68
CA SER A 82 2.72 -5.69 4.90
C SER A 82 2.53 -4.90 3.60
N LEU A 83 1.35 -4.32 3.42
CA LEU A 83 1.01 -3.51 2.26
C LEU A 83 2.05 -2.42 1.99
N GLN A 84 2.56 -1.81 3.06
CA GLN A 84 3.65 -0.85 2.98
C GLN A 84 4.91 -1.46 2.33
N ARG A 85 5.32 -2.65 2.77
CA ARG A 85 6.50 -3.34 2.25
C ARG A 85 6.29 -3.81 0.82
N VAL A 86 5.11 -4.34 0.52
CA VAL A 86 4.73 -4.80 -0.83
C VAL A 86 4.74 -3.62 -1.80
N THR A 87 4.11 -2.50 -1.44
CA THR A 87 4.07 -1.28 -2.25
C THR A 87 5.48 -0.75 -2.51
N ALA A 88 6.34 -0.68 -1.48
CA ALA A 88 7.73 -0.26 -1.64
C ALA A 88 8.54 -1.17 -2.58
N ARG A 89 8.30 -2.49 -2.56
CA ARG A 89 8.97 -3.44 -3.46
C ARG A 89 8.46 -3.34 -4.90
N ILE A 90 7.17 -3.11 -5.08
CA ILE A 90 6.57 -2.93 -6.42
C ILE A 90 7.09 -1.64 -7.06
N LEU A 91 7.24 -0.58 -6.26
CA LEU A 91 7.82 0.71 -6.65
C LEU A 91 9.35 0.72 -6.67
N ASP A 92 10.00 -0.43 -6.50
CA ASP A 92 11.44 -0.50 -6.70
C ASP A 92 11.78 -0.06 -8.13
N GLY A 93 12.74 0.84 -8.25
CA GLY A 93 13.03 1.53 -9.50
C GLY A 93 12.28 2.87 -9.69
N TYR A 94 11.67 3.41 -8.64
CA TYR A 94 11.00 4.72 -8.66
C TYR A 94 11.35 5.52 -7.42
N ASP A 95 11.44 6.83 -7.58
CA ASP A 95 11.38 7.76 -6.46
C ASP A 95 9.93 7.89 -6.01
N PHE A 96 9.66 7.58 -4.75
CA PHE A 96 8.32 7.68 -4.18
C PHE A 96 8.35 8.16 -2.74
N ALA A 97 7.25 8.80 -2.33
CA ALA A 97 6.95 9.10 -0.94
C ALA A 97 5.69 8.34 -0.52
N MET A 98 5.70 7.83 0.71
CA MET A 98 4.55 7.13 1.29
C MET A 98 4.19 7.73 2.63
N LYS A 99 2.89 7.88 2.86
CA LYS A 99 2.31 8.26 4.14
C LYS A 99 1.33 7.18 4.58
N VAL A 100 1.59 6.62 5.74
CA VAL A 100 0.68 5.65 6.37
C VAL A 100 -0.26 6.41 7.30
N THR A 101 -1.57 6.19 7.14
CA THR A 101 -2.61 6.81 7.95
C THR A 101 -3.54 5.73 8.51
N PRO A 102 -4.39 6.04 9.51
CA PRO A 102 -5.42 5.10 9.97
C PRO A 102 -6.45 4.73 8.88
N GLN A 103 -6.59 5.53 7.82
CA GLN A 103 -7.55 5.33 6.74
C GLN A 103 -6.99 4.51 5.56
N GLY A 104 -5.67 4.31 5.53
CA GLY A 104 -4.99 3.65 4.42
C GLY A 104 -3.59 4.22 4.18
N ILE A 105 -3.03 3.90 3.01
CA ILE A 105 -1.71 4.35 2.59
C ILE A 105 -1.87 5.32 1.42
N ASP A 106 -1.28 6.50 1.55
CA ASP A 106 -1.13 7.46 0.46
C ASP A 106 0.27 7.33 -0.15
N VAL A 107 0.34 7.21 -1.46
CA VAL A 107 1.56 7.04 -2.25
C VAL A 107 1.67 8.18 -3.26
N LEU A 108 2.79 8.88 -3.26
CA LEU A 108 3.16 9.81 -4.33
C LEU A 108 4.34 9.21 -5.10
N VAL A 109 4.11 8.86 -6.36
CA VAL A 109 5.15 8.37 -7.28
C VAL A 109 5.66 9.57 -8.08
N LEU A 110 6.97 9.80 -8.05
CA LEU A 110 7.60 11.01 -8.57
C LEU A 110 8.18 10.78 -9.98
N ARG A 111 9.26 10.00 -10.07
CA ARG A 111 9.93 9.65 -11.34
C ARG A 111 10.54 8.27 -11.26
N GLN A 112 10.74 7.65 -12.42
CA GLN A 112 11.53 6.44 -12.54
C GLN A 112 13.02 6.76 -12.32
N ASP A 113 13.71 5.98 -11.49
CA ASP A 113 15.13 6.18 -11.20
C ASP A 113 16.00 5.57 -12.33
N LEU A 114 16.14 6.28 -13.45
CA LEU A 114 16.99 5.86 -14.57
C LEU A 114 18.47 5.61 -14.18
N ALA A 115 18.87 5.94 -12.94
CA ALA A 115 20.22 5.79 -12.42
C ALA A 115 20.26 5.24 -10.98
N GLY A 116 19.67 4.06 -10.71
CA GLY A 116 20.05 3.17 -9.58
C GLY A 116 20.22 3.81 -8.19
N GLY A 117 19.51 4.90 -7.93
CA GLY A 117 19.77 5.83 -6.84
C GLY A 117 18.75 5.63 -5.73
N LYS A 118 18.99 4.63 -4.88
CA LYS A 118 18.19 4.41 -3.66
C LYS A 118 18.13 5.67 -2.80
N THR A 119 16.97 6.32 -2.73
CA THR A 119 16.60 7.11 -1.55
C THR A 119 15.12 6.94 -1.20
N VAL A 120 14.82 5.93 -0.39
CA VAL A 120 13.59 5.90 0.41
C VAL A 120 13.85 6.58 1.74
N ALA A 121 13.60 7.89 1.81
CA ALA A 121 13.44 8.58 3.08
C ALA A 121 12.02 8.29 3.61
N SER A 122 11.89 7.20 4.37
CA SER A 122 10.70 6.98 5.19
C SER A 122 10.67 8.07 6.27
N ALA A 123 9.79 9.06 6.10
CA ALA A 123 9.53 10.04 7.14
C ALA A 123 8.83 9.33 8.30
N ALA A 124 9.63 8.87 9.27
CA ALA A 124 9.12 8.44 10.56
C ALA A 124 8.31 9.59 11.20
N PRO A 125 7.21 9.31 11.92
CA PRO A 125 6.54 10.34 12.68
C PRO A 125 7.57 10.94 13.65
N ALA A 126 7.65 12.27 13.70
CA ALA A 126 8.53 12.96 14.62
C ALA A 126 8.17 12.52 16.05
N MET A 127 8.96 11.59 16.60
CA MET A 127 8.94 11.28 18.01
C MET A 127 9.43 12.56 18.69
N ALA A 128 8.53 13.24 19.40
CA ALA A 128 8.88 14.40 20.20
C ALA A 128 10.09 14.04 21.06
N THR A 129 11.21 14.73 20.84
CA THR A 129 12.38 14.62 21.70
C THR A 129 11.97 15.06 23.10
N PRO A 130 12.10 14.20 24.13
CA PRO A 130 12.01 14.68 25.49
C PRO A 130 13.21 15.60 25.72
N LYS A 131 12.94 16.90 25.72
CA LYS A 131 13.89 17.90 26.21
C LYS A 131 14.12 17.64 27.69
N GLY A 132 15.27 17.08 28.04
CA GLY A 132 15.69 16.98 29.43
C GLY A 132 16.65 15.83 29.67
N SER A 133 17.94 16.07 29.46
CA SER A 133 18.96 15.33 30.19
C SER A 133 18.76 15.66 31.68
N PRO A 134 18.54 14.69 32.58
CA PRO A 134 18.61 14.99 34.00
C PRO A 134 20.09 15.25 34.28
N ALA A 135 20.43 16.49 34.63
CA ALA A 135 21.69 16.74 35.32
C ALA A 135 21.72 15.79 36.54
N PRO A 136 22.83 15.11 36.84
CA PRO A 136 22.93 14.30 38.05
C PRO A 136 22.61 15.19 39.24
N VAL A 137 21.54 14.88 39.97
CA VAL A 137 21.23 15.57 41.22
C VAL A 137 22.29 15.13 42.21
N MET A 138 23.37 15.91 42.33
CA MET A 138 24.31 15.74 43.44
C MET A 138 23.50 15.92 44.72
N THR A 139 23.40 14.86 45.50
CA THR A 139 22.81 14.97 46.83
C THR A 139 23.72 15.87 47.67
N ALA A 140 23.15 16.59 48.65
CA ALA A 140 23.91 17.51 49.50
C ALA A 140 25.14 16.85 50.17
N ALA A 141 25.09 15.54 50.40
CA ALA A 141 26.21 14.75 50.90
C ALA A 141 27.40 14.64 49.91
N GLN A 142 27.13 14.65 48.60
CA GLN A 142 28.16 14.56 47.55
C GLN A 142 28.84 15.92 47.31
N ALA A 143 28.11 17.03 47.44
CA ALA A 143 28.68 18.38 47.34
C ALA A 143 29.74 18.64 48.42
N ASN A 144 29.43 18.29 49.68
CA ASN A 144 30.34 18.47 50.80
C ASN A 144 31.63 17.63 50.72
N ARG A 145 31.62 16.51 49.98
CA ARG A 145 32.80 15.66 49.81
C ARG A 145 33.77 16.27 48.79
N TYR A 146 33.25 16.88 47.73
CA TYR A 146 34.05 17.49 46.66
C TYR A 146 34.83 18.72 47.15
N GLU A 147 34.21 19.56 47.99
CA GLU A 147 34.88 20.73 48.59
C GLU A 147 36.04 20.36 49.51
N ARG A 148 35.93 19.24 50.24
CA ARG A 148 36.99 18.79 51.15
C ARG A 148 38.20 18.20 50.44
N GLU A 149 37.99 17.62 49.26
CA GLU A 149 39.06 16.97 48.50
C GLU A 149 39.84 17.96 47.62
N HIS A 150 39.24 19.08 47.21
CA HIS A 150 39.85 20.03 46.28
C HIS A 150 40.53 21.26 46.92
N TYR A 151 40.50 21.41 48.26
CA TYR A 151 41.15 22.55 48.95
C TYR A 151 42.18 22.10 50.00
N ARG A 152 43.05 21.15 49.64
CA ARG A 152 44.29 20.89 50.39
C ARG A 152 45.50 21.50 49.70
#